data_AF-A0A1N7SNS8-F1
#
_entry.id   AF-A0A1N7SNS8-F1
#
_cell.length_a   1.000
_cell.length_b   1.000
_cell.length_c   1.000
_cell.angle_alpha   90.00
_cell.angle_beta   90.00
_cell.angle_gamma   90.00
#
_symmetry.space_group_name_H-M   'P 1'
#
loop_
_entity.id
_entity.type
_entity.pdbx_description
1 polymer ?
#
loop_
_entity_poly.entity_id
_entity_poly.type
_entity_poly.pdbx_seq_one_letter_code
_entity_poly.pdbx_strand_id
1 'polypeptide(L)' 'MVCPEIGVLMRYGERVVRVMAEARGQRVIIESLDDDGRAVRSAVKWANLEALPAQLF' A
#
# COMPACT_ATOMS: atom_id res chain seq x y z
N MET A 1 9.72 11.56 -5.83
CA MET A 1 9.18 10.71 -4.74
C MET A 1 9.82 9.33 -4.88
N VAL A 2 10.27 8.74 -3.78
CA VAL A 2 10.96 7.43 -3.77
C VAL A 2 9.96 6.28 -3.62
N CYS A 3 10.34 5.08 -4.04
CA CYS A 3 9.53 3.89 -3.79
C CYS A 3 9.38 3.69 -2.27
N PRO A 4 8.15 3.47 -1.75
CA PRO A 4 7.94 3.11 -0.36
C PRO A 4 8.68 1.82 0.03
N GLU A 5 9.04 1.71 1.30
CA GLU A 5 9.70 0.53 1.85
C GLU A 5 8.79 -0.71 1.79
N ILE A 6 9.36 -1.87 1.46
CA ILE A 6 8.60 -3.13 1.48
C ILE A 6 8.21 -3.46 2.92
N GLY A 7 6.95 -3.82 3.11
CA GLY A 7 6.37 -4.18 4.39
C GLY A 7 5.70 -3.04 5.13
N VAL A 8 5.91 -1.78 4.72
CA VAL A 8 5.29 -0.62 5.35
C VAL A 8 3.78 -0.60 5.13
N LEU A 9 3.04 -0.11 6.13
CA LEU A 9 1.61 0.15 6.01
C LEU A 9 1.36 1.57 5.52
N MET A 10 0.46 1.72 4.55
CA MET A 10 0.07 2.99 3.95
C MET A 10 -1.45 3.05 3.76
N ARG A 11 -1.95 4.21 3.35
CA ARG A 11 -3.34 4.40 2.94
C ARG A 11 -3.45 4.47 1.42
N TYR A 12 -4.45 3.79 0.86
CA TYR A 12 -4.85 3.85 -0.54
C TYR A 12 -6.37 4.04 -0.64
N GLY A 13 -6.80 5.29 -0.89
CA GLY A 13 -8.20 5.66 -0.71
C GLY A 13 -8.65 5.39 0.74
N GLU A 14 -9.73 4.64 0.92
CA GLU A 14 -10.27 4.28 2.25
C GLU A 14 -9.61 3.01 2.85
N ARG A 15 -8.61 2.42 2.18
CA ARG A 15 -8.03 1.13 2.57
C ARG A 15 -6.66 1.30 3.19
N VAL A 16 -6.41 0.58 4.28
CA VAL A 16 -5.05 0.33 4.78
C VAL A 16 -4.43 -0.79 3.95
N VAL A 17 -3.21 -0.56 3.46
CA VAL A 17 -2.49 -1.48 2.58
C VAL A 17 -1.09 -1.74 3.11
N ARG A 18 -0.57 -2.94 2.83
CA ARG A 18 0.84 -3.29 3.02
C ARG A 18 1.57 -3.24 1.68
N VAL A 19 2.73 -2.60 1.64
CA VAL A 19 3.61 -2.64 0.45
C VAL A 19 4.30 -4.00 0.40
N MET A 20 4.20 -4.70 -0.73
CA MET A 20 4.72 -6.07 -0.89
C MET A 20 5.95 -6.14 -1.79
N ALA A 21 6.02 -5.30 -2.82
CA ALA A 21 7.15 -5.27 -3.76
C ALA A 21 7.14 -3.99 -4.61
N GLU A 22 8.31 -3.61 -5.13
CA GLU A 22 8.40 -2.64 -6.22
C GLU A 22 7.96 -3.27 -7.55
N ALA A 23 7.32 -2.47 -8.40
CA ALA A 23 6.92 -2.82 -9.75
C ALA A 23 7.32 -1.73 -10.75
N ARG A 24 7.35 -2.08 -12.05
CA ARG A 24 7.73 -1.15 -13.11
C ARG A 24 6.78 0.07 -13.20
N GLY A 25 7.32 1.19 -13.67
CA GLY A 25 6.53 2.38 -14.00
C GLY A 25 6.06 3.15 -12.76
N GLN A 26 6.91 3.24 -11.74
CA GLN A 26 6.61 3.92 -10.48
C GLN A 26 5.45 3.31 -9.70
N ARG A 27 5.39 1.98 -9.72
CA ARG A 27 4.32 1.22 -9.08
C ARG A 27 4.87 0.37 -7.95
N VAL A 28 4.00 0.05 -7.02
CA VAL A 28 4.23 -0.97 -6.01
C VAL A 28 3.09 -1.99 -6.05
N ILE A 29 3.42 -3.23 -5.71
CA ILE A 29 2.42 -4.23 -5.35
C ILE A 29 2.00 -3.95 -3.92
N ILE A 30 0.72 -3.69 -3.71
CA ILE A 30 0.11 -3.56 -2.39
C ILE A 30 -0.76 -4.77 -2.11
N GLU A 31 -0.92 -5.09 -0.83
CA GLU A 31 -1.88 -6.05 -0.31
C GLU A 31 -2.85 -5.33 0.62
N SER A 32 -4.15 -5.59 0.47
CA SER A 32 -5.23 -5.11 1.33
C SER A 32 -6.16 -6.26 1.67
N LEU A 33 -7.05 -6.04 2.61
CA LEU A 33 -8.20 -6.92 2.82
C LEU A 33 -9.41 -6.36 2.07
N ASP A 34 -10.21 -7.23 1.47
CA ASP A 34 -11.56 -6.90 1.00
C ASP A 34 -12.59 -7.01 2.14
N ASP A 35 -13.87 -6.78 1.82
CA ASP A 35 -14.96 -6.79 2.79
C ASP A 35 -15.19 -8.16 3.43
N ASP A 36 -14.71 -9.24 2.79
CA ASP A 36 -14.74 -10.61 3.31
C ASP A 36 -13.48 -10.95 4.13
N GLY A 37 -12.59 -9.97 4.34
CA GLY A 37 -11.32 -10.16 5.04
C GLY A 37 -10.29 -10.96 4.24
N ARG A 38 -10.45 -11.10 2.92
CA ARG A 38 -9.51 -11.83 2.05
C ARG A 38 -8.44 -10.90 1.53
N ALA A 39 -7.23 -11.43 1.43
CA ALA A 39 -6.10 -10.69 0.90
C ALA A 39 -6.26 -10.47 -0.61
N VAL A 40 -6.24 -9.20 -1.03
CA VAL A 40 -6.27 -8.77 -2.43
C VAL A 40 -5.01 -7.99 -2.74
N ARG A 41 -4.34 -8.39 -3.83
CA ARG A 41 -3.12 -7.73 -4.32
C ARG A 41 -3.42 -6.86 -5.53
N SER A 42 -2.77 -5.71 -5.60
CA SER A 42 -2.92 -4.80 -6.72
C SER A 42 -1.62 -4.04 -6.97
N ALA A 43 -1.29 -3.81 -8.24
CA ALA A 43 -0.25 -2.85 -8.58
C ALA A 43 -0.88 -1.44 -8.56
N VAL A 44 -0.27 -0.47 -7.90
CA VAL A 44 -0.72 0.94 -7.87
C VAL A 44 0.47 1.87 -8.04
N LYS A 45 0.26 3.12 -8.51
CA LYS A 45 1.32 4.13 -8.50
C LYS A 45 1.61 4.51 -7.05
N TRP A 46 2.87 4.55 -6.62
CA TRP A 46 3.19 4.93 -5.23
C TRP A 46 2.81 6.38 -4.91
N ALA A 47 2.67 7.24 -5.92
CA ALA A 47 2.17 8.61 -5.74
C ALA A 47 0.72 8.69 -5.25
N ASN A 48 -0.04 7.58 -5.33
CA ASN A 48 -1.40 7.48 -4.82
C ASN A 48 -1.45 6.88 -3.40
N LEU A 49 -0.29 6.62 -2.80
CA LEU A 49 -0.19 6.11 -1.44
C LEU A 49 0.10 7.27 -0.50
N GLU A 50 -0.60 7.29 0.62
CA GLU A 50 -0.40 8.26 1.68
C GLU A 50 0.24 7.57 2.88
N ALA A 51 1.21 8.22 3.50
CA ALA A 51 1.71 7.76 4.79
C ALA A 51 0.54 7.74 5.78
N LEU A 52 0.39 6.65 6.51
CA LEU A 52 -0.53 6.67 7.64
C LEU A 52 -0.02 7.70 8.63
N PRO A 53 -0.87 8.64 9.10
CA PRO A 53 -0.48 9.48 10.22
C PRO A 53 -0.05 8.54 11.35
N ALA A 54 1.02 8.89 12.06
CA ALA A 54 1.50 8.07 13.18
C ALA A 54 0.35 7.91 14.19
N GLN A 55 -0.36 6.78 14.09
CA GLN A 55 -1.41 6.38 15.00
C GLN A 55 -0.86 5.23 15.82
N LEU A 56 -0.88 5.48 17.13
CA LEU A 56 -0.31 4.73 18.23
C LEU A 56 -0.38 3.21 18.05
N PHE A 57 0.78 2.58 18.15
CA PHE A 57 1.03 1.73 19.31
C PHE A 57 2.13 2.37 20.12
#